data_AF-A0A0R0JYX8-F1
#
_entry.id   AF-A0A0R0JYX8-F1
#
_cell.length_a   1.000
_cell.length_b   1.000
_cell.length_c   1.000
_cell.angle_alpha   90.00
_cell.angle_beta   90.00
_cell.angle_gamma   90.00
#
_symmetry.space_group_name_H-M   'P 1'
#
loop_
_entity.id
_entity.type
_entity.pdbx_description
1 polymer ?
#
loop_
_entity_poly.entity_id
_entity_poly.type
_entity_poly.pdbx_seq_one_letter_code
_entity_poly.pdbx_strand_id
1 'polypeptide(L)' 'MLPQEQDRFLPIVNVSHIMKKVMPANAKILKYFINFITGEASNKCQREKRKTINGDDLLWVMTTLGFEDYVEPLKGYL' A
#
# COMPACT_ATOMS: atom_id res chain seq x y z
N MET A 1 8.51 -9.93 25.19
CA MET A 1 7.52 -8.98 24.63
C MET A 1 7.21 -9.45 23.23
N LEU A 2 5.94 -9.68 22.91
CA LEU A 2 5.52 -10.45 21.73
C LEU A 2 6.03 -9.80 20.41
N PRO A 3 6.63 -10.56 19.49
CA PRO A 3 7.01 -10.07 18.17
C PRO A 3 5.76 -9.99 17.29
N GLN A 4 4.98 -8.93 17.46
CA GLN A 4 3.76 -8.67 16.67
C GLN A 4 3.90 -7.48 15.71
N GLU A 5 5.08 -6.85 15.66
CA GLU A 5 5.35 -5.75 14.72
C GLU A 5 6.00 -6.21 13.40
N GLN A 6 6.46 -7.47 13.30
CA GLN A 6 7.15 -7.96 12.11
C GLN A 6 6.21 -8.40 10.97
N ASP A 7 4.93 -8.65 11.24
CA ASP A 7 3.99 -9.16 10.23
C ASP A 7 3.38 -8.08 9.32
N ARG A 8 3.64 -6.79 9.55
CA ARG A 8 2.99 -5.70 8.77
C ARG A 8 3.85 -5.07 7.68
N PHE A 9 4.93 -5.73 7.26
CA PHE A 9 5.82 -5.22 6.22
C PHE A 9 5.52 -5.88 4.87
N LEU A 10 5.08 -5.09 3.89
CA LEU A 10 4.81 -5.59 2.55
C LEU A 10 5.97 -5.27 1.59
N PRO A 11 6.63 -6.29 1.02
CA PRO A 11 7.46 -6.12 -0.18
C PRO A 11 6.65 -5.47 -1.32
N ILE A 12 7.30 -4.66 -2.16
CA ILE A 12 6.68 -4.02 -3.35
C ILE A 12 5.94 -5.04 -4.23
N VAL A 13 6.48 -6.26 -4.33
CA VAL A 13 5.87 -7.37 -5.08
C VAL A 13 4.50 -7.75 -4.51
N ASN A 14 4.36 -7.76 -3.17
CA ASN A 14 3.10 -8.09 -2.52
C ASN A 14 2.06 -6.99 -2.74
N VAL A 15 2.47 -5.72 -2.69
CA VAL A 15 1.59 -4.58 -3.02
C VAL A 15 1.06 -4.70 -4.44
N SER A 16 1.92 -5.01 -5.41
CA SER A 16 1.53 -5.21 -6.81
C SER A 16 0.50 -6.31 -6.99
N HIS A 17 0.63 -7.42 -6.26
CA HIS A 17 -0.32 -8.52 -6.31
C HIS A 17 -1.69 -8.14 -5.72
N ILE A 18 -1.70 -7.43 -4.58
CA ILE A 18 -2.92 -6.99 -3.92
C ILE A 18 -3.68 -5.99 -4.82
N MET A 19 -3.00 -4.94 -5.30
CA MET A 19 -3.63 -3.89 -6.12
C MET A 19 -4.26 -4.42 -7.42
N LYS A 20 -3.63 -5.41 -8.06
CA LYS A 20 -4.18 -6.04 -9.27
C LYS A 20 -5.52 -6.74 -9.05
N LYS A 21 -5.81 -7.17 -7.81
CA LYS A 21 -7.10 -7.79 -7.45
C LYS A 21 -8.19 -6.75 -7.19
N VAL A 22 -7.82 -5.54 -6.75
CA VAL A 22 -8.79 -4.51 -6.38
C VAL A 22 -9.14 -3.56 -7.55
N MET A 23 -8.25 -3.41 -8.54
CA MET A 23 -8.39 -2.38 -9.58
C MET A 23 -8.74 -2.94 -10.99
N PRO A 24 -9.38 -2.13 -11.87
CA PRO A 24 -9.86 -2.55 -13.19
C PRO A 24 -8.74 -2.90 -14.20
N ALA A 25 -9.08 -3.80 -15.13
CA ALA A 25 -8.20 -4.68 -15.91
C ALA A 25 -7.11 -4.06 -16.83
N ASN A 26 -6.94 -2.73 -16.90
CA ASN A 26 -5.90 -2.15 -17.73
C ASN A 26 -4.53 -2.25 -17.05
N ALA A 27 -3.76 -3.28 -17.41
CA ALA A 27 -2.45 -3.58 -16.84
C ALA A 27 -1.47 -2.39 -16.83
N LYS A 28 -1.51 -1.51 -17.84
CA LYS A 28 -0.64 -0.32 -17.87
C LYS A 28 -1.03 0.66 -16.78
N ILE A 29 -2.32 0.98 -16.66
CA ILE A 29 -2.87 1.87 -15.63
C ILE A 29 -2.60 1.28 -14.24
N LEU A 30 -2.83 -0.03 -14.06
CA LEU A 30 -2.53 -0.74 -12.82
C LEU A 30 -1.07 -0.59 -12.38
N LYS A 31 -0.13 -0.75 -13.31
CA LYS A 31 1.30 -0.60 -13.00
C LYS A 31 1.65 0.81 -12.55
N TYR A 32 1.12 1.84 -13.23
CA TYR A 32 1.34 3.23 -12.82
C TYR A 32 0.72 3.53 -11.47
N PHE A 33 -0.49 3.00 -11.21
CA PHE A 33 -1.16 3.15 -9.93
C PHE A 33 -0.35 2.52 -8.78
N ILE A 34 0.09 1.28 -8.92
CA ILE A 34 0.93 0.60 -7.91
C ILE A 34 2.20 1.40 -7.62
N ASN A 35 2.88 1.86 -8.67
CA ASN A 35 4.10 2.65 -8.54
C ASN A 35 3.83 3.99 -7.84
N PHE A 36 2.72 4.65 -8.17
CA PHE A 36 2.31 5.90 -7.56
C PHE A 36 2.00 5.73 -6.07
N ILE A 37 1.13 4.79 -5.71
CA ILE A 37 0.76 4.52 -4.31
C ILE A 37 1.98 4.10 -3.49
N THR A 38 2.83 3.22 -4.02
CA THR A 38 4.06 2.79 -3.34
C THR A 38 5.06 3.95 -3.18
N GLY A 39 5.14 4.84 -4.17
CA GLY A 39 5.96 6.05 -4.11
C GLY A 39 5.51 7.01 -3.00
N GLU A 40 4.22 7.30 -2.92
CA GLU A 40 3.66 8.16 -1.87
C GLU A 40 3.79 7.55 -0.48
N ALA A 41 3.59 6.22 -0.37
CA ALA A 41 3.77 5.50 0.88
C ALA A 41 5.24 5.51 1.33
N SER A 42 6.17 5.39 0.38
CA SER A 42 7.61 5.54 0.63
C SER A 42 7.95 6.95 1.10
N ASN A 43 7.40 7.99 0.45
CA ASN A 43 7.61 9.37 0.84
C ASN A 43 7.14 9.64 2.28
N LYS A 44 5.96 9.15 2.66
CA LYS A 44 5.47 9.22 4.05
C LYS A 44 6.40 8.48 5.01
N CYS A 45 6.74 7.23 4.72
CA CYS A 45 7.64 6.41 5.53
C CYS A 45 8.98 7.12 5.78
N GLN A 46 9.57 7.72 4.75
CA GLN A 46 10.83 8.47 4.85
C GLN A 46 10.70 9.73 5.71
N ARG A 47 9.60 10.48 5.59
CA ARG A 47 9.30 11.65 6.44
C ARG A 47 9.20 11.27 7.92
N GLU A 48 8.66 10.08 8.20
CA GLU A 48 8.58 9.51 9.54
C GLU A 48 9.88 8.84 10.00
N LYS A 49 10.98 9.01 9.26
CA LYS A 49 12.31 8.43 9.52
C LYS A 49 12.31 6.90 9.59
N ARG A 50 11.32 6.26 8.95
CA ARG A 50 11.24 4.81 8.80
C ARG A 50 11.87 4.40 7.47
N LYS A 51 12.42 3.18 7.43
CA LYS A 51 13.05 2.59 6.23
C LYS A 51 12.15 1.60 5.49
N THR A 52 11.06 1.17 6.12
CA THR A 52 10.18 0.11 5.62
C THR A 52 8.75 0.59 5.62
N ILE A 53 8.11 0.48 4.46
CA ILE A 53 6.69 0.78 4.25
C ILE A 53 5.86 -0.33 4.91
N ASN A 54 4.80 0.05 5.60
CA ASN A 54 3.85 -0.89 6.20
C ASN A 54 2.44 -0.76 5.60
N GLY A 55 1.52 -1.62 6.03
CA GLY A 55 0.12 -1.56 5.59
C GLY A 55 -0.56 -0.21 5.88
N ASP A 56 -0.28 0.41 7.04
CA ASP A 56 -0.86 1.70 7.44
C ASP A 56 -0.44 2.85 6.51
N ASP A 57 0.75 2.77 5.91
CA ASP A 57 1.20 3.72 4.90
C ASP A 57 0.34 3.64 3.63
N LEU A 58 0.06 2.42 3.16
CA LEU A 58 -0.78 2.20 1.98
C LEU A 58 -2.21 2.67 2.24
N LEU A 59 -2.79 2.32 3.40
CA LEU A 59 -4.13 2.75 3.78
C LEU A 59 -4.21 4.28 3.89
N TRP A 60 -3.20 4.91 4.51
CA TRP A 60 -3.14 6.37 4.60
C TRP A 60 -3.09 7.04 3.21
N VAL A 61 -2.28 6.50 2.30
CA VAL A 61 -2.16 7.03 0.93
C VAL A 61 -3.49 6.87 0.18
N MET A 62 -4.16 5.72 0.31
CA MET A 62 -5.48 5.51 -0.31
C MET A 62 -6.51 6.53 0.15
N THR A 63 -6.63 6.74 1.46
CA THR A 63 -7.53 7.75 2.01
C THR A 63 -7.14 9.16 1.55
N THR A 64 -5.86 9.50 1.59
CA THR A 64 -5.39 10.86 1.26
C THR A 64 -5.60 11.23 -0.21
N LEU A 65 -5.56 10.25 -1.11
CA LEU A 65 -5.72 10.45 -2.54
C LEU A 65 -7.17 10.33 -3.02
N GLY A 66 -8.14 10.10 -2.11
CA GLY A 66 -9.55 9.96 -2.47
C GLY A 66 -9.93 8.57 -3.01
N PHE A 67 -9.22 7.52 -2.59
CA PHE A 67 -9.51 6.12 -2.91
C PHE A 67 -10.12 5.38 -1.70
N GLU A 68 -11.01 6.03 -0.93
CA GLU A 68 -11.61 5.48 0.28
C GLU A 68 -12.35 4.15 0.05
N ASP A 69 -13.02 4.00 -1.10
CA ASP A 69 -13.69 2.75 -1.50
C ASP A 69 -12.74 1.55 -1.61
N TYR A 70 -11.43 1.81 -1.77
CA TYR A 70 -10.39 0.79 -1.87
C TYR A 70 -9.77 0.45 -0.51
N VAL A 71 -10.00 1.27 0.53
CA VAL A 71 -9.42 1.10 1.87
C VAL A 71 -9.94 -0.17 2.54
N GLU A 72 -11.26 -0.35 2.59
CA GLU A 72 -11.88 -1.52 3.23
C GLU A 72 -11.51 -2.84 2.52
N PRO A 73 -11.59 -2.95 1.18
CA PRO A 73 -11.07 -4.12 0.47
C PRO A 73 -9.58 -4.36 0.76
N LEU A 74 -8.75 -3.31 0.76
CA LEU A 74 -7.31 -3.44 0.99
C LEU A 74 -7.01 -3.95 2.40
N LYS A 75 -7.74 -3.49 3.44
CA LYS A 75 -7.61 -4.01 4.81
C LYS A 75 -7.84 -5.51 4.89
N GLY A 76 -8.75 -6.07 4.09
CA GLY A 76 -8.97 -7.51 4.04
C GLY A 76 -7.78 -8.34 3.55
N TYR A 77 -6.77 -7.71 2.95
CA TYR A 77 -5.55 -8.34 2.45
C TYR A 77 -4.30 -8.06 3.29
N LEU A 78 -4.38 -7.17 4.29
CA LEU A 78 -3.26 -6.75 5.16
C LEU A 78 -3.28 -7.52 6.48
#